data_AF-A0ABC9FP45-F1
#
_entry.id   AF-A0ABC9FP45-F1
#
_cell.length_a   1.000
_cell.length_b   1.000
_cell.length_c   1.000
_cell.angle_alpha   90.00
_cell.angle_beta   90.00
_cell.angle_gamma   90.00
#
_symmetry.space_group_name_H-M   'P 1'
#
loop_
_entity.id
_entity.type
_entity.pdbx_description
1 polymer ?
#
loop_
_entity_poly.entity_id
_entity_poly.type
_entity_poly.pdbx_seq_one_letter_code
_entity_poly.pdbx_strand_id
1 'polypeptide(L)'
;MMKQIFGRRKGSKTANKELIGGRRHAVLNQQSSSGVADLSGQQPILSGTGHTYGNGNGIRFPESRLSDAFYSSNFRPLPSIKDMPNTEKQNLLIVKLNMCCTLFDFTDPTRNIKEKKIKVETLLDILDYVKTANTKFPEIVVERITKMILVNLFRTLVIPPREKKVLQAFDLEDDEPLADPAWPHLHLVYELLLNFVQSPETDSKLAKRYVDHSFILRLLELFDSEDPRERDYLKQVLHRIYGKFMVYRPFIRKSINNVFYQFIYETEKHNGIAELLEILGSIINGFALPLKEEHKLFLVRTLIPLHKARCISMYHRQLSYCITQFVEKDAKLTDTIIRGIIKYWPVTNSPKEVLFLTELEDVLEATQPSEFQKCIVPVFCQVARCFNSSHFQVAERALFLWNNDRVENLISQNSKTILSIILPALDKNINGHWNPAVQSLSMNVQKLFSEREPEVFAECMLKYEEDKIRKEQLKLKQEAAWKRLDVIASAKATSGEAVLVSPSLPRQPSV
;
A
#
# COMPACT_ATOMS: atom_id res chain seq x y z
N MET A 1 3.54 -11.60 29.79
CA MET A 1 4.46 -12.32 30.69
C MET A 1 5.60 -12.89 29.82
N MET A 2 6.85 -12.84 30.30
CA MET A 2 8.13 -13.15 29.62
C MET A 2 8.77 -12.03 28.78
N LYS A 3 9.50 -11.19 29.53
CA LYS A 3 10.72 -10.46 29.13
C LYS A 3 11.93 -11.41 29.09
N GLN A 4 13.03 -10.92 28.51
CA GLN A 4 14.42 -11.45 28.48
C GLN A 4 14.64 -12.50 27.38
N ILE A 5 15.59 -12.34 26.44
CA ILE A 5 17.03 -12.32 26.67
C ILE A 5 17.74 -11.40 25.65
N PHE A 6 18.58 -10.51 26.15
CA PHE A 6 19.57 -9.73 25.38
C PHE A 6 20.90 -10.50 25.28
N GLY A 7 21.61 -10.33 24.15
CA GLY A 7 23.06 -10.07 24.20
C GLY A 7 24.01 -11.08 23.55
N ARG A 8 24.64 -10.68 22.43
CA ARG A 8 26.11 -10.44 22.38
C ARG A 8 26.51 -9.79 21.04
N ARG A 9 27.08 -8.58 21.15
CA ARG A 9 27.77 -7.84 20.07
C ARG A 9 29.08 -8.52 19.70
N LYS A 10 29.43 -8.46 18.41
CA LYS A 10 30.78 -8.71 17.86
C LYS A 10 31.69 -7.50 18.09
N GLY A 11 32.97 -7.75 18.35
CA GLY A 11 34.06 -6.77 18.28
C GLY A 11 34.50 -6.49 16.85
N SER A 12 34.88 -5.22 16.62
CA SER A 12 35.32 -4.60 15.37
C SER A 12 36.69 -5.08 14.88
N LYS A 13 36.95 -4.99 13.58
CA LYS A 13 38.25 -4.55 13.06
C LYS A 13 38.09 -3.72 11.78
N THR A 14 38.66 -2.52 11.85
CA THR A 14 38.89 -1.51 10.82
C THR A 14 39.99 -1.94 9.86
N ALA A 15 39.89 -1.51 8.60
CA ALA A 15 41.05 -1.31 7.73
C ALA A 15 40.70 -0.27 6.65
N ASN A 16 41.27 0.93 6.82
CA ASN A 16 41.40 1.94 5.78
C ASN A 16 42.45 1.48 4.77
N LYS A 17 42.20 1.73 3.48
CA LYS A 17 43.26 2.09 2.53
C LYS A 17 42.70 2.97 1.42
N GLU A 18 43.09 4.23 1.47
CA GLU A 18 43.08 5.18 0.36
C GLU A 18 44.01 4.70 -0.77
N LEU A 19 43.70 5.05 -2.03
CA LEU A 19 44.42 6.09 -2.79
C LEU A 19 44.15 6.01 -4.31
N ILE A 20 43.81 7.19 -4.84
CA ILE A 20 44.29 7.80 -6.09
C ILE A 20 43.81 7.22 -7.44
N GLY A 21 43.03 8.05 -8.15
CA GLY A 21 43.59 8.73 -9.33
C GLY A 21 42.94 8.50 -10.69
N GLY A 22 42.30 9.54 -11.23
CA GLY A 22 42.76 10.09 -12.52
C GLY A 22 41.83 10.01 -13.75
N ARG A 23 41.45 11.22 -14.20
CA ARG A 23 41.29 11.71 -15.59
C ARG A 23 40.01 11.44 -16.41
N ARG A 24 39.27 12.56 -16.53
CA ARG A 24 38.61 13.19 -17.70
C ARG A 24 38.97 12.63 -19.09
N HIS A 25 37.96 12.52 -19.97
CA HIS A 25 37.88 13.25 -21.25
C HIS A 25 36.44 13.28 -21.78
N ALA A 26 36.04 14.44 -22.32
CA ALA A 26 34.83 14.69 -23.10
C ALA A 26 35.10 14.41 -24.59
N VAL A 27 34.05 14.21 -25.41
CA VAL A 27 33.74 14.99 -26.63
C VAL A 27 32.55 14.37 -27.40
N LEU A 28 31.67 15.29 -27.80
CA LEU A 28 30.56 15.31 -28.77
C LEU A 28 30.51 14.26 -29.91
N ASN A 29 29.28 13.91 -30.31
CA ASN A 29 28.79 14.31 -31.64
C ASN A 29 27.25 14.40 -31.73
N GLN A 30 26.77 15.56 -32.16
CA GLN A 30 25.41 15.83 -32.63
C GLN A 30 25.37 15.55 -34.15
N GLN A 31 24.23 15.12 -34.66
CA GLN A 31 23.76 15.54 -35.99
C GLN A 31 22.24 15.54 -36.02
N SER A 32 21.69 16.73 -36.20
CA SER A 32 20.32 17.05 -36.56
C SER A 32 20.23 17.20 -38.09
N SER A 33 19.10 16.81 -38.67
CA SER A 33 18.60 17.47 -39.88
C SER A 33 17.07 17.45 -39.88
N SER A 34 16.54 18.63 -40.10
CA SER A 34 15.14 19.03 -40.19
C SER A 34 14.70 19.06 -41.65
N GLY A 35 13.40 18.85 -41.90
CA GLY A 35 12.77 19.09 -43.19
C GLY A 35 11.26 19.13 -43.04
N VAL A 36 10.70 20.33 -43.11
CA VAL A 36 9.26 20.67 -43.07
C VAL A 36 8.79 20.86 -44.52
N ALA A 37 7.61 20.35 -44.88
CA ALA A 37 6.76 20.92 -45.92
C ALA A 37 5.32 20.39 -45.79
N ASP A 38 4.39 21.24 -46.19
CA ASP A 38 3.00 21.33 -45.76
C ASP A 38 2.03 21.10 -46.94
N LEU A 39 0.75 20.87 -46.60
CA LEU A 39 -0.49 21.16 -47.35
C LEU A 39 -1.06 20.23 -48.46
N SER A 40 -2.35 19.91 -48.22
CA SER A 40 -3.51 19.92 -49.14
C SER A 40 -4.06 18.59 -49.71
N GLY A 41 -5.15 18.13 -49.09
CA GLY A 41 -6.48 17.94 -49.68
C GLY A 41 -6.68 17.07 -50.93
N GLN A 42 -7.34 15.92 -50.76
CA GLN A 42 -8.46 15.46 -51.60
C GLN A 42 -9.11 14.20 -51.01
N GLN A 43 -10.43 14.23 -50.78
CA GLN A 43 -11.26 13.02 -50.74
C GLN A 43 -11.46 12.49 -52.17
N PRO A 44 -11.71 11.19 -52.35
CA PRO A 44 -13.07 10.83 -52.75
C PRO A 44 -13.60 9.48 -52.20
N ILE A 45 -14.89 9.52 -51.86
CA ILE A 45 -16.00 8.65 -52.32
C ILE A 45 -15.91 7.12 -52.12
N LEU A 46 -16.94 6.66 -51.39
CA LEU A 46 -17.43 5.29 -51.23
C LEU A 46 -17.57 4.49 -52.53
N SER A 47 -17.16 3.22 -52.49
CA SER A 47 -17.83 2.14 -53.19
C SER A 47 -17.60 0.84 -52.43
N GLY A 48 -18.71 0.24 -52.01
CA GLY A 48 -18.72 -1.00 -51.25
C GLY A 48 -18.56 -2.21 -52.17
N THR A 49 -17.82 -3.19 -51.66
CA THR A 49 -17.96 -4.59 -52.03
C THR A 49 -17.74 -5.39 -50.76
N GLY A 50 -18.80 -6.04 -50.28
CA GLY A 50 -18.76 -6.89 -49.12
C GLY A 50 -17.89 -8.12 -49.37
N HIS A 51 -17.01 -8.40 -48.42
CA HIS A 51 -16.47 -9.74 -48.22
C HIS A 51 -16.44 -10.04 -46.73
N THR A 52 -17.28 -11.01 -46.39
CA THR A 52 -17.31 -11.78 -45.15
C THR A 52 -15.96 -12.41 -44.87
N TYR A 53 -15.29 -11.97 -43.80
CA TYR A 53 -14.22 -12.69 -43.11
C TYR A 53 -14.68 -12.76 -41.65
N GLY A 54 -14.90 -13.92 -41.05
CA GLY A 54 -13.91 -14.95 -40.84
C GLY A 54 -13.72 -15.05 -39.33
N ASN A 55 -14.64 -15.78 -38.69
CA ASN A 55 -14.70 -16.03 -37.26
C ASN A 55 -13.63 -17.06 -36.84
N GLY A 56 -12.80 -16.75 -35.84
CA GLY A 56 -11.82 -17.65 -35.20
C GLY A 56 -10.71 -16.83 -34.54
N ASN A 57 -10.30 -16.99 -33.27
CA ASN A 57 -10.39 -18.08 -32.32
C ASN A 57 -10.75 -17.54 -30.93
N GLY A 58 -11.97 -17.81 -30.47
CA GLY A 58 -12.22 -17.96 -29.04
C GLY A 58 -11.86 -19.40 -28.66
N ILE A 59 -10.99 -19.58 -27.67
CA ILE A 59 -10.77 -20.88 -27.06
C ILE A 59 -12.09 -21.27 -26.36
N ARG A 60 -12.92 -21.99 -27.13
CA ARG A 60 -14.09 -22.72 -26.65
C ARG A 60 -13.57 -23.83 -25.75
N PHE A 61 -13.92 -23.78 -24.47
CA PHE A 61 -13.92 -24.98 -23.64
C PHE A 61 -14.81 -26.02 -24.35
N PRO A 62 -14.35 -27.27 -24.56
CA PRO A 62 -15.21 -28.28 -25.15
C PRO A 62 -16.31 -28.60 -24.12
N GLU A 63 -17.56 -28.23 -24.45
CA GLU A 63 -18.74 -28.86 -23.87
C GLU A 63 -18.72 -30.34 -24.23
N SER A 64 -18.08 -31.15 -23.39
CA SER A 64 -18.21 -32.59 -23.44
C SER A 64 -19.57 -32.97 -22.86
N ARG A 65 -20.60 -33.03 -23.73
CA ARG A 65 -21.76 -33.91 -23.53
C ARG A 65 -21.35 -35.38 -23.71
N LEU A 66 -20.30 -35.81 -23.01
CA LEU A 66 -19.91 -37.21 -22.88
C LEU A 66 -20.34 -37.67 -21.49
N SER A 67 -21.57 -38.17 -21.45
CA SER A 67 -22.13 -39.07 -20.44
C SER A 67 -22.00 -38.65 -18.96
N ASP A 68 -23.05 -38.00 -18.44
CA ASP A 68 -23.33 -37.91 -17.00
C ASP A 68 -23.30 -39.28 -16.29
N ALA A 69 -23.53 -40.38 -17.02
CA ALA A 69 -23.48 -41.74 -16.50
C ALA A 69 -22.06 -42.27 -16.17
N PHE A 70 -21.01 -41.84 -16.89
CA PHE A 70 -19.63 -42.29 -16.63
C PHE A 70 -18.93 -41.46 -15.53
N TYR A 71 -19.36 -40.21 -15.31
CA TYR A 71 -18.87 -39.41 -14.18
C TYR A 71 -19.41 -39.93 -12.84
N SER A 72 -20.67 -40.38 -12.82
CA SER A 72 -21.32 -40.93 -11.61
C SER A 72 -20.73 -42.27 -11.16
N SER A 73 -20.16 -43.09 -12.07
CA SER A 73 -19.56 -44.39 -11.70
C SER A 73 -18.21 -44.28 -10.99
N ASN A 74 -17.49 -43.16 -11.13
CA ASN A 74 -16.14 -42.96 -10.57
C ASN A 74 -16.14 -42.26 -9.20
N PHE A 75 -17.25 -41.66 -8.77
CA PHE A 75 -17.40 -40.97 -7.49
C PHE A 75 -18.13 -41.84 -6.46
N ARG A 76 -17.53 -42.97 -6.08
CA ARG A 76 -18.04 -43.82 -4.99
C ARG A 76 -17.45 -43.38 -3.65
N PRO A 77 -18.21 -43.47 -2.53
CA PRO A 77 -17.65 -43.27 -1.20
C PRO A 77 -16.51 -44.26 -0.96
N LEU A 78 -15.33 -43.73 -0.62
CA LEU A 78 -14.15 -44.53 -0.32
C LEU A 78 -14.00 -44.74 1.20
N PRO A 79 -13.48 -45.89 1.66
CA PRO A 79 -13.26 -46.17 3.09
C PRO A 79 -12.39 -45.10 3.76
N SER A 80 -12.55 -44.90 5.06
CA SER A 80 -11.71 -43.99 5.86
C SER A 80 -10.24 -44.41 5.85
N ILE A 81 -9.32 -43.45 5.75
CA ILE A 81 -7.88 -43.73 5.77
C ILE A 81 -7.43 -44.28 7.15
N LYS A 82 -8.15 -43.95 8.23
CA LYS A 82 -7.83 -44.41 9.59
C LYS A 82 -7.97 -45.92 9.76
N ASP A 83 -8.94 -46.52 9.08
CA ASP A 83 -9.39 -47.89 9.31
C ASP A 83 -8.61 -48.94 8.50
N MET A 84 -7.67 -48.49 7.65
CA MET A 84 -6.91 -49.37 6.74
C MET A 84 -5.50 -49.71 7.28
N PRO A 85 -4.85 -50.79 6.82
CA PRO A 85 -3.45 -51.09 7.13
C PRO A 85 -2.48 -50.03 6.55
N ASN A 86 -1.35 -49.77 7.21
CA ASN A 86 -0.38 -48.74 6.81
C ASN A 86 0.16 -48.90 5.37
N THR A 87 0.17 -50.11 4.82
CA THR A 87 0.54 -50.43 3.43
C THR A 87 -0.49 -49.97 2.40
N GLU A 88 -1.77 -49.98 2.75
CA GLU A 88 -2.88 -49.60 1.86
C GLU A 88 -3.26 -48.13 2.01
N LYS A 89 -2.98 -47.51 3.17
CA LYS A 89 -3.24 -46.09 3.44
C LYS A 89 -2.65 -45.17 2.36
N GLN A 90 -1.42 -45.43 1.90
CA GLN A 90 -0.76 -44.59 0.89
C GLN A 90 -1.42 -44.70 -0.49
N ASN A 91 -1.77 -45.92 -0.91
CA ASN A 91 -2.45 -46.14 -2.19
C ASN A 91 -3.86 -45.54 -2.17
N LEU A 92 -4.59 -45.73 -1.06
CA LEU A 92 -5.91 -45.14 -0.85
C LEU A 92 -5.85 -43.61 -0.86
N LEU A 93 -4.84 -43.01 -0.22
CA LEU A 93 -4.62 -41.57 -0.25
C LEU A 93 -4.41 -41.05 -1.69
N ILE A 94 -3.61 -41.73 -2.50
CA ILE A 94 -3.39 -41.35 -3.90
C ILE A 94 -4.70 -41.41 -4.71
N VAL A 95 -5.51 -42.46 -4.50
CA VAL A 95 -6.83 -42.58 -5.14
C VAL A 95 -7.76 -41.45 -4.73
N LYS A 96 -7.83 -41.14 -3.43
CA LYS A 96 -8.63 -40.03 -2.89
C LYS A 96 -8.17 -38.66 -3.43
N LEU A 97 -6.86 -38.42 -3.51
CA LEU A 97 -6.31 -37.17 -4.07
C LEU A 97 -6.67 -37.00 -5.54
N ASN A 98 -6.59 -38.07 -6.35
CA ASN A 98 -7.00 -38.03 -7.75
C ASN A 98 -8.49 -37.76 -7.91
N MET A 99 -9.33 -38.34 -7.06
CA MET A 99 -10.77 -38.09 -7.03
C MET A 99 -11.06 -36.60 -6.75
N CYS A 100 -10.38 -36.01 -5.75
CA CYS A 100 -10.51 -34.59 -5.40
C CYS A 100 -10.01 -33.61 -6.49
N CYS A 101 -9.29 -34.08 -7.52
CA CYS A 101 -8.91 -33.25 -8.68
C CYS A 101 -10.10 -32.94 -9.61
N THR A 102 -11.23 -33.62 -9.46
CA THR A 102 -12.43 -33.36 -10.28
C THR A 102 -13.08 -32.06 -9.86
N LEU A 103 -13.23 -31.11 -10.79
CA LEU A 103 -13.86 -29.81 -10.54
C LEU A 103 -15.38 -29.92 -10.69
N PHE A 104 -16.11 -29.21 -9.82
CA PHE A 104 -17.55 -29.10 -9.87
C PHE A 104 -17.93 -27.64 -10.09
N ASP A 105 -19.01 -27.41 -10.82
CA ASP A 105 -19.60 -26.09 -10.98
C ASP A 105 -20.47 -25.75 -9.76
N PHE A 106 -20.20 -24.61 -9.12
CA PHE A 106 -20.92 -24.10 -7.95
C PHE A 106 -21.83 -22.92 -8.27
N THR A 107 -21.90 -22.48 -9.53
CA THR A 107 -22.86 -21.46 -9.96
C THR A 107 -24.30 -21.96 -9.82
N ASP A 108 -24.53 -23.26 -10.04
CA ASP A 108 -25.79 -23.94 -9.75
C ASP A 108 -25.66 -24.84 -8.51
N PRO A 109 -26.31 -24.50 -7.37
CA PRO A 109 -26.24 -25.29 -6.14
C PRO A 109 -26.96 -26.64 -6.24
N THR A 110 -27.85 -26.82 -7.23
CA THR A 110 -28.67 -28.04 -7.37
C THR A 110 -27.96 -29.16 -8.13
N ARG A 111 -26.89 -28.84 -8.87
CA ARG A 111 -26.11 -29.82 -9.64
C ARG A 111 -25.11 -30.57 -8.76
N ASN A 112 -25.00 -31.88 -8.98
CA ASN A 112 -23.99 -32.77 -8.37
C ASN A 112 -23.94 -32.73 -6.83
N ILE A 113 -25.09 -32.61 -6.15
CA ILE A 113 -25.16 -32.48 -4.68
C ILE A 113 -24.49 -33.68 -3.98
N LYS A 114 -24.70 -34.90 -4.49
CA LYS A 114 -24.15 -36.13 -3.92
C LYS A 114 -22.64 -36.17 -4.07
N GLU A 115 -22.14 -35.92 -5.28
CA GLU A 115 -20.71 -35.94 -5.59
C GLU A 115 -19.96 -34.81 -4.87
N LYS A 116 -20.59 -33.63 -4.72
CA LYS A 116 -20.07 -32.51 -3.93
C LYS A 116 -19.89 -32.93 -2.46
N LYS A 117 -20.92 -33.54 -1.84
CA LYS A 117 -20.80 -34.08 -0.46
C LYS A 117 -19.69 -35.11 -0.31
N ILE A 118 -19.62 -36.08 -1.24
CA ILE A 118 -18.56 -37.10 -1.22
C ILE A 118 -17.16 -36.45 -1.32
N LYS A 119 -17.00 -35.42 -2.15
CA LYS A 119 -15.73 -34.68 -2.25
C LYS A 119 -15.36 -33.99 -0.94
N VAL A 120 -16.32 -33.38 -0.24
CA VAL A 120 -16.09 -32.76 1.08
C VAL A 120 -15.63 -33.79 2.10
N GLU A 121 -16.33 -34.92 2.22
CA GLU A 121 -15.96 -36.01 3.14
C GLU A 121 -14.57 -36.57 2.82
N THR A 122 -14.26 -36.73 1.53
CA THR A 122 -12.95 -37.21 1.08
C THR A 122 -11.84 -36.21 1.40
N LEU A 123 -12.07 -34.90 1.19
CA LEU A 123 -11.10 -33.85 1.54
C LEU A 123 -10.87 -33.76 3.05
N LEU A 124 -11.92 -33.92 3.87
CA LEU A 124 -11.82 -33.96 5.33
C LEU A 124 -10.95 -35.13 5.79
N ASP A 125 -11.14 -36.32 5.23
CA ASP A 125 -10.34 -37.50 5.58
C ASP A 125 -8.87 -37.34 5.14
N ILE A 126 -8.62 -36.78 3.94
CA ILE A 126 -7.26 -36.43 3.50
C ILE A 126 -6.62 -35.43 4.47
N LEU A 127 -7.36 -34.39 4.86
CA LEU A 127 -6.87 -33.33 5.74
C LEU A 127 -6.51 -33.88 7.12
N ASP A 128 -7.37 -34.72 7.70
CA ASP A 128 -7.13 -35.35 8.99
C ASP A 128 -5.91 -36.27 8.94
N TYR A 129 -5.74 -37.04 7.85
CA TYR A 129 -4.52 -37.84 7.65
C TYR A 129 -3.26 -36.97 7.59
N VAL A 130 -3.27 -35.87 6.84
CA VAL A 130 -2.11 -34.97 6.75
C VAL A 130 -1.78 -34.30 8.08
N LYS A 131 -2.80 -33.98 8.89
CA LYS A 131 -2.62 -33.42 10.24
C LYS A 131 -2.05 -34.43 11.25
N THR A 132 -2.44 -35.69 11.15
CA THR A 132 -2.06 -36.76 12.10
C THR A 132 -0.84 -37.56 11.67
N ALA A 133 -0.33 -37.32 10.45
CA ALA A 133 0.86 -37.98 9.94
C ALA A 133 2.10 -37.65 10.78
N ASN A 134 2.72 -38.70 11.33
CA ASN A 134 3.97 -38.62 12.09
C ASN A 134 5.18 -39.12 11.28
N THR A 135 4.99 -39.39 9.99
CA THR A 135 6.04 -39.89 9.10
C THR A 135 6.17 -39.02 7.86
N LYS A 136 7.39 -38.97 7.32
CA LYS A 136 7.68 -38.22 6.09
C LYS A 136 6.86 -38.73 4.92
N PHE A 137 6.27 -37.82 4.16
CA PHE A 137 5.52 -38.16 2.97
C PHE A 137 6.45 -38.61 1.82
N PRO A 138 6.14 -39.73 1.13
CA PRO A 138 6.83 -40.12 -0.09
C PRO A 138 6.67 -39.07 -1.21
N GLU A 139 7.62 -39.03 -2.15
CA GLU A 139 7.60 -38.11 -3.31
C GLU A 139 6.31 -38.17 -4.11
N ILE A 140 5.80 -39.39 -4.38
CA ILE A 140 4.54 -39.58 -5.10
C ILE A 140 3.33 -38.96 -4.39
N VAL A 141 3.31 -38.97 -3.05
CA VAL A 141 2.22 -38.38 -2.26
C VAL A 141 2.30 -36.85 -2.31
N VAL A 142 3.51 -36.30 -2.17
CA VAL A 142 3.76 -34.85 -2.28
C VAL A 142 3.36 -34.31 -3.65
N GLU A 143 3.70 -35.03 -4.72
CA GLU A 143 3.30 -34.69 -6.09
C GLU A 143 1.77 -34.63 -6.23
N ARG A 144 1.07 -35.65 -5.73
CA ARG A 144 -0.39 -35.77 -5.84
C ARG A 144 -1.13 -34.73 -5.01
N ILE A 145 -0.65 -34.45 -3.80
CA ILE A 145 -1.17 -33.36 -2.96
C ILE A 145 -1.01 -32.03 -3.69
N THR A 146 0.19 -31.74 -4.20
CA THR A 146 0.45 -30.49 -4.93
C THR A 146 -0.46 -30.38 -6.15
N LYS A 147 -0.54 -31.43 -6.98
CA LYS A 147 -1.42 -31.44 -8.16
C LYS A 147 -2.88 -31.17 -7.80
N MET A 148 -3.38 -31.79 -6.73
CA MET A 148 -4.75 -31.57 -6.28
C MET A 148 -4.98 -30.11 -5.86
N ILE A 149 -4.04 -29.52 -5.12
CA ILE A 149 -4.09 -28.11 -4.73
C ILE A 149 -4.07 -27.19 -5.96
N LEU A 150 -3.16 -27.44 -6.91
CA LEU A 150 -3.02 -26.64 -8.14
C LEU A 150 -4.33 -26.60 -8.93
N VAL A 151 -4.98 -27.75 -9.13
CA VAL A 151 -6.20 -27.87 -9.92
C VAL A 151 -7.39 -27.17 -9.25
N ASN A 152 -7.47 -27.22 -7.92
CA ASN A 152 -8.61 -26.64 -7.19
C ASN A 152 -8.45 -25.14 -6.89
N LEU A 153 -7.23 -24.65 -6.61
CA LEU A 153 -7.03 -23.26 -6.18
C LEU A 153 -6.76 -22.30 -7.34
N PHE A 154 -5.88 -22.67 -8.29
CA PHE A 154 -5.42 -21.75 -9.33
C PHE A 154 -6.42 -21.67 -10.47
N ARG A 155 -7.43 -20.83 -10.24
CA ARG A 155 -8.49 -20.45 -11.16
C ARG A 155 -8.29 -19.01 -11.64
N THR A 156 -8.75 -18.70 -12.84
CA THR A 156 -8.88 -17.31 -13.28
C THR A 156 -9.97 -16.65 -12.43
N LEU A 157 -9.61 -15.66 -11.62
CA LEU A 157 -10.59 -14.88 -10.88
C LEU A 157 -11.51 -14.17 -11.89
N VAL A 158 -12.83 -14.32 -11.73
CA VAL A 158 -13.79 -13.57 -12.53
C VAL A 158 -13.78 -12.15 -12.02
N ILE A 159 -12.98 -11.30 -12.67
CA ILE A 159 -12.94 -9.88 -12.39
C ILE A 159 -14.09 -9.23 -13.17
N PRO A 160 -15.15 -8.72 -12.52
CA PRO A 160 -16.21 -8.02 -13.25
C PRO A 160 -15.60 -6.82 -14.02
N PRO A 161 -16.02 -6.56 -15.27
CA PRO A 161 -15.46 -5.48 -16.08
C PRO A 161 -15.58 -4.13 -15.35
N ARG A 162 -14.42 -3.57 -15.00
CA ARG A 162 -14.25 -2.49 -14.02
C ARG A 162 -14.56 -1.09 -14.57
N GLU A 163 -15.04 -0.97 -15.81
CA GLU A 163 -15.19 0.30 -16.53
C GLU A 163 -16.36 1.19 -16.06
N LYS A 164 -17.32 0.66 -15.28
CA LYS A 164 -18.55 1.40 -14.90
C LYS A 164 -18.62 1.96 -13.47
N LYS A 165 -17.56 1.87 -12.64
CA LYS A 165 -17.56 2.41 -11.26
C LYS A 165 -16.55 3.54 -11.00
N VAL A 166 -16.04 4.23 -12.04
CA VAL A 166 -15.15 5.41 -11.82
C VAL A 166 -15.85 6.54 -11.03
N LEU A 167 -17.18 6.58 -11.06
CA LEU A 167 -18.00 7.53 -10.29
C LEU A 167 -18.37 7.04 -8.87
N GLN A 168 -18.10 5.78 -8.51
CA GLN A 168 -18.42 5.17 -7.20
C GLN A 168 -17.18 4.92 -6.32
N ALA A 169 -16.04 5.54 -6.62
CA ALA A 169 -14.82 5.38 -5.81
C ALA A 169 -14.94 5.93 -4.37
N PHE A 170 -16.04 6.62 -4.05
CA PHE A 170 -16.36 7.07 -2.69
C PHE A 170 -17.14 6.02 -1.87
N ASP A 171 -17.56 4.91 -2.48
CA ASP A 171 -18.55 3.98 -1.91
C ASP A 171 -18.07 2.51 -1.94
N LEU A 172 -16.75 2.30 -2.03
CA LEU A 172 -16.16 0.95 -1.99
C LEU A 172 -16.21 0.32 -0.58
N GLU A 173 -16.54 1.08 0.46
CA GLU A 173 -16.74 0.56 1.83
C GLU A 173 -18.06 -0.21 1.97
N ASP A 174 -19.05 0.06 1.11
CA ASP A 174 -20.39 -0.54 1.17
C ASP A 174 -20.62 -1.67 0.14
N ASP A 175 -19.61 -2.04 -0.66
CA ASP A 175 -19.72 -3.20 -1.56
C ASP A 175 -19.63 -4.50 -0.73
N GLU A 176 -20.79 -5.12 -0.46
CA GLU A 176 -20.90 -6.41 0.24
C GLU A 176 -19.99 -7.46 -0.43
N PRO A 177 -19.03 -8.08 0.31
CA PRO A 177 -18.08 -9.00 -0.30
C PRO A 177 -18.80 -10.21 -0.91
N LEU A 178 -18.59 -10.45 -2.21
CA LEU A 178 -19.14 -11.62 -2.87
C LEU A 178 -18.46 -12.89 -2.33
N ALA A 179 -19.21 -13.67 -1.56
CA ALA A 179 -18.77 -14.96 -1.06
C ALA A 179 -18.65 -15.97 -2.21
N ASP A 180 -17.53 -16.67 -2.29
CA ASP A 180 -17.35 -17.70 -3.32
C ASP A 180 -18.31 -18.89 -3.05
N PRO A 181 -19.20 -19.25 -3.99
CA PRO A 181 -20.11 -20.39 -3.82
C PRO A 181 -19.39 -21.74 -3.62
N ALA A 182 -18.15 -21.87 -4.11
CA ALA A 182 -17.31 -23.06 -3.94
C ALA A 182 -16.57 -23.09 -2.58
N TRP A 183 -16.78 -22.08 -1.71
CA TRP A 183 -16.09 -21.96 -0.43
C TRP A 183 -16.09 -23.23 0.44
N PRO A 184 -17.19 -24.00 0.59
CA PRO A 184 -17.20 -25.26 1.34
C PRO A 184 -16.15 -26.28 0.89
N HIS A 185 -15.72 -26.21 -0.37
CA HIS A 185 -14.65 -27.06 -0.89
C HIS A 185 -13.29 -26.35 -0.82
N LEU A 186 -13.25 -25.07 -1.21
CA LEU A 186 -12.02 -24.29 -1.24
C LEU A 186 -11.37 -24.15 0.13
N HIS A 187 -12.15 -23.96 1.20
CA HIS A 187 -11.59 -23.83 2.55
C HIS A 187 -10.79 -25.07 2.95
N LEU A 188 -11.26 -26.28 2.61
CA LEU A 188 -10.57 -27.54 2.91
C LEU A 188 -9.27 -27.66 2.13
N VAL A 189 -9.26 -27.20 0.88
CA VAL A 189 -8.05 -27.21 0.04
C VAL A 189 -7.03 -26.19 0.56
N TYR A 190 -7.46 -25.00 0.97
CA TYR A 190 -6.59 -24.01 1.61
C TYR A 190 -6.04 -24.51 2.94
N GLU A 191 -6.87 -25.12 3.77
CA GLU A 191 -6.46 -25.69 5.04
C GLU A 191 -5.46 -26.85 4.83
N LEU A 192 -5.68 -27.68 3.81
CA LEU A 192 -4.72 -28.71 3.42
C LEU A 192 -3.39 -28.10 2.98
N LEU A 193 -3.41 -27.07 2.12
CA LEU A 193 -2.20 -26.38 1.68
C LEU A 193 -1.44 -25.77 2.86
N LEU A 194 -2.13 -25.12 3.79
CA LEU A 194 -1.53 -24.53 4.98
C LEU A 194 -0.87 -25.60 5.86
N ASN A 195 -1.58 -26.70 6.16
CA ASN A 195 -1.04 -27.81 6.94
C ASN A 195 0.13 -28.50 6.23
N PHE A 196 0.04 -28.67 4.92
CA PHE A 196 1.12 -29.25 4.10
C PHE A 196 2.39 -28.38 4.16
N VAL A 197 2.26 -27.06 3.99
CA VAL A 197 3.41 -26.14 4.08
C VAL A 197 3.95 -26.06 5.51
N GLN A 198 3.08 -26.05 6.52
CA GLN A 198 3.48 -25.95 7.93
C GLN A 198 4.07 -27.25 8.50
N SER A 199 3.70 -28.41 7.96
CA SER A 199 4.10 -29.71 8.49
C SER A 199 5.63 -29.88 8.53
N PRO A 200 6.20 -30.31 9.68
CA PRO A 200 7.62 -30.64 9.80
C PRO A 200 8.00 -31.89 9.01
N GLU A 201 7.04 -32.79 8.77
CA GLU A 201 7.23 -34.05 8.06
C GLU A 201 7.35 -33.86 6.53
N THR A 202 7.02 -32.68 6.03
CA THR A 202 7.19 -32.33 4.62
C THR A 202 8.63 -31.88 4.37
N ASP A 203 9.41 -32.73 3.70
CA ASP A 203 10.80 -32.42 3.33
C ASP A 203 10.86 -31.15 2.48
N SER A 204 11.55 -30.13 2.99
CA SER A 204 11.68 -28.83 2.34
C SER A 204 12.45 -28.92 1.01
N LYS A 205 13.35 -29.89 0.85
CA LYS A 205 14.08 -30.10 -0.42
C LYS A 205 13.15 -30.64 -1.51
N LEU A 206 12.27 -31.55 -1.12
CA LEU A 206 11.30 -32.17 -2.01
C LEU A 206 10.16 -31.21 -2.36
N ALA A 207 9.56 -30.56 -1.36
CA ALA A 207 8.49 -29.59 -1.56
C ALA A 207 8.92 -28.41 -2.46
N LYS A 208 10.20 -28.01 -2.41
CA LYS A 208 10.75 -26.97 -3.29
C LYS A 208 10.64 -27.31 -4.79
N ARG A 209 10.60 -28.59 -5.18
CA ARG A 209 10.43 -29.00 -6.58
C ARG A 209 9.03 -28.65 -7.12
N TYR A 210 8.05 -28.57 -6.23
CA TYR A 210 6.64 -28.39 -6.57
C TYR A 210 6.14 -26.97 -6.25
N VAL A 211 6.62 -26.38 -5.16
CA VAL A 211 6.42 -24.97 -4.82
C VAL A 211 7.54 -24.18 -5.49
N ASP A 212 7.36 -23.88 -6.77
CA ASP A 212 8.30 -23.13 -7.59
C ASP A 212 7.91 -21.64 -7.73
N HIS A 213 8.60 -20.90 -8.60
CA HIS A 213 8.27 -19.48 -8.84
C HIS A 213 6.89 -19.31 -9.47
N SER A 214 6.46 -20.23 -10.35
CA SER A 214 5.13 -20.19 -10.99
C SER A 214 4.01 -20.40 -9.97
N PHE A 215 4.21 -21.30 -9.01
CA PHE A 215 3.29 -21.51 -7.89
C PHE A 215 3.10 -20.21 -7.10
N ILE A 216 4.19 -19.51 -6.76
CA ILE A 216 4.14 -18.27 -5.98
C ILE A 216 3.42 -17.16 -6.74
N LEU A 217 3.67 -17.02 -8.05
CA LEU A 217 2.99 -16.01 -8.86
C LEU A 217 1.48 -16.25 -8.93
N ARG A 218 1.05 -17.49 -9.21
CA ARG A 218 -0.38 -17.85 -9.21
C ARG A 218 -1.03 -17.70 -7.84
N LEU A 219 -0.29 -17.97 -6.76
CA LEU A 219 -0.76 -17.72 -5.40
C LEU A 219 -0.96 -16.21 -5.15
N LEU A 220 -0.08 -15.36 -5.67
CA LEU A 220 -0.19 -13.91 -5.56
C LEU A 220 -1.35 -13.35 -6.37
N GLU A 221 -1.64 -13.91 -7.55
CA GLU A 221 -2.81 -13.52 -8.36
C GLU A 221 -4.14 -13.71 -7.61
N LEU A 222 -4.22 -14.75 -6.75
CA LEU A 222 -5.41 -15.01 -5.94
C LEU A 222 -5.67 -13.98 -4.83
N PHE A 223 -4.68 -13.14 -4.47
CA PHE A 223 -4.90 -12.08 -3.48
C PHE A 223 -5.90 -11.01 -3.95
N ASP A 224 -6.23 -10.94 -5.24
CA ASP A 224 -7.28 -10.06 -5.74
C ASP A 224 -8.70 -10.65 -5.58
N SER A 225 -8.85 -11.79 -4.89
CA SER A 225 -10.15 -12.37 -4.56
C SER A 225 -11.01 -11.40 -3.74
N GLU A 226 -12.30 -11.33 -4.05
CA GLU A 226 -13.27 -10.49 -3.31
C GLU A 226 -13.61 -11.10 -1.95
N ASP A 227 -13.45 -12.42 -1.78
CA ASP A 227 -13.74 -13.11 -0.52
C ASP A 227 -12.62 -12.89 0.53
N PRO A 228 -12.89 -12.19 1.65
CA PRO A 228 -11.87 -11.93 2.67
C PRO A 228 -11.36 -13.22 3.34
N ARG A 229 -12.16 -14.28 3.37
CA ARG A 229 -11.77 -15.56 3.98
C ARG A 229 -10.67 -16.22 3.15
N GLU A 230 -10.78 -16.15 1.83
CA GLU A 230 -9.75 -16.65 0.91
C GLU A 230 -8.44 -15.88 1.09
N ARG A 231 -8.52 -14.54 1.16
CA ARG A 231 -7.35 -13.68 1.37
C ARG A 231 -6.63 -13.95 2.69
N ASP A 232 -7.36 -14.25 3.77
CA ASP A 232 -6.73 -14.60 5.04
C ASP A 232 -5.96 -15.93 4.98
N TYR A 233 -6.48 -16.96 4.32
CA TYR A 233 -5.70 -18.20 4.09
C TYR A 233 -4.49 -17.96 3.21
N LEU A 234 -4.64 -17.21 2.11
CA LEU A 234 -3.53 -16.84 1.22
C LEU A 234 -2.43 -16.12 2.00
N LYS A 235 -2.80 -15.18 2.87
CA LYS A 235 -1.89 -14.47 3.77
C LYS A 235 -1.09 -15.43 4.63
N GLN A 236 -1.77 -16.34 5.32
CA GLN A 236 -1.13 -17.34 6.19
C GLN A 236 -0.19 -18.25 5.39
N VAL A 237 -0.64 -18.78 4.25
CA VAL A 237 0.15 -19.67 3.39
C VAL A 237 1.40 -18.96 2.87
N LEU A 238 1.27 -17.76 2.29
CA LEU A 238 2.39 -17.01 1.74
C LEU A 238 3.42 -16.65 2.82
N HIS A 239 2.96 -16.26 4.01
CA HIS A 239 3.84 -16.00 5.14
C HIS A 239 4.63 -17.25 5.57
N ARG A 240 3.98 -18.43 5.62
CA ARG A 240 4.66 -19.71 5.91
C ARG A 240 5.66 -20.09 4.83
N ILE A 241 5.33 -19.91 3.55
CA ILE A 241 6.25 -20.13 2.42
C ILE A 241 7.48 -19.23 2.55
N TYR A 242 7.29 -17.94 2.84
CA TYR A 242 8.38 -16.98 3.04
C TYR A 242 9.32 -17.35 4.21
N GLY A 243 8.73 -17.83 5.30
CA GLY A 243 9.46 -18.30 6.48
C GLY A 243 10.29 -19.56 6.20
N LYS A 244 9.64 -20.60 5.66
CA LYS A 244 10.21 -21.94 5.45
C LYS A 244 11.21 -21.97 4.29
N PHE A 245 10.89 -21.35 3.16
CA PHE A 245 11.70 -21.40 1.94
C PHE A 245 12.51 -20.11 1.73
N MET A 246 13.63 -20.00 2.43
CA MET A 246 14.46 -18.79 2.40
C MET A 246 14.93 -18.38 0.98
N VAL A 247 15.09 -19.35 0.08
CA VAL A 247 15.51 -19.12 -1.32
C VAL A 247 14.51 -18.24 -2.09
N TYR A 248 13.22 -18.30 -1.75
CA TYR A 248 12.19 -17.53 -2.43
C TYR A 248 11.98 -16.12 -1.87
N ARG A 249 12.62 -15.75 -0.75
CA ARG A 249 12.42 -14.43 -0.12
C ARG A 249 12.70 -13.23 -1.04
N PRO A 250 13.78 -13.20 -1.84
CA PRO A 250 13.99 -12.10 -2.79
C PRO A 250 12.90 -12.05 -3.87
N PHE A 251 12.49 -13.22 -4.37
CA PHE A 251 11.47 -13.34 -5.42
C PHE A 251 10.09 -12.90 -4.92
N ILE A 252 9.68 -13.34 -3.72
CA ILE A 252 8.41 -12.94 -3.10
C ILE A 252 8.37 -11.43 -2.89
N ARG A 253 9.41 -10.83 -2.30
CA ARG A 253 9.48 -9.37 -2.11
C ARG A 253 9.37 -8.61 -3.43
N LYS A 254 10.10 -9.07 -4.46
CA LYS A 254 10.03 -8.46 -5.80
C LYS A 254 8.63 -8.59 -6.41
N SER A 255 7.99 -9.74 -6.26
CA SER A 255 6.66 -10.00 -6.83
C SER A 255 5.57 -9.17 -6.13
N ILE A 256 5.61 -9.07 -4.80
CA ILE A 256 4.71 -8.17 -4.04
C ILE A 256 4.94 -6.70 -4.45
N ASN A 257 6.19 -6.29 -4.65
CA ASN A 257 6.48 -4.93 -5.13
C ASN A 257 5.89 -4.65 -6.51
N ASN A 258 5.91 -5.64 -7.41
CA ASN A 258 5.28 -5.50 -8.73
C ASN A 258 3.76 -5.32 -8.60
N VAL A 259 3.10 -6.10 -7.73
CA VAL A 259 1.66 -5.93 -7.43
C VAL A 259 1.38 -4.52 -6.92
N PHE A 260 2.21 -4.00 -6.01
CA PHE A 260 2.07 -2.62 -5.52
C PHE A 260 2.33 -1.58 -6.61
N TYR A 261 3.28 -1.78 -7.51
CA TYR A 261 3.49 -0.85 -8.63
C TYR A 261 2.31 -0.80 -9.58
N GLN A 262 1.78 -1.96 -9.96
CA GLN A 262 0.58 -2.06 -10.77
C GLN A 262 -0.62 -1.39 -10.07
N PHE A 263 -0.78 -1.61 -8.77
CA PHE A 263 -1.82 -0.97 -7.97
C PHE A 263 -1.67 0.57 -7.92
N ILE A 264 -0.48 1.10 -7.64
CA ILE A 264 -0.26 2.54 -7.43
C ILE A 264 -0.32 3.33 -8.75
N TYR A 265 0.18 2.75 -9.85
CA TYR A 265 0.43 3.50 -11.09
C TYR A 265 -0.48 3.11 -12.25
N GLU A 266 -1.14 1.94 -12.22
CA GLU A 266 -1.94 1.45 -13.35
C GLU A 266 -3.42 1.31 -12.99
N THR A 267 -3.75 0.52 -11.96
CA THR A 267 -5.15 0.09 -11.74
C THR A 267 -5.87 0.84 -10.63
N GLU A 268 -5.16 1.32 -9.60
CA GLU A 268 -5.69 1.88 -8.34
C GLU A 268 -6.76 1.01 -7.65
N LYS A 269 -6.89 -0.27 -8.02
CA LYS A 269 -7.84 -1.23 -7.44
C LYS A 269 -7.21 -2.61 -7.33
N HIS A 270 -7.15 -3.13 -6.09
CA HIS A 270 -6.73 -4.49 -5.76
C HIS A 270 -7.25 -4.84 -4.35
N ASN A 271 -7.87 -6.00 -4.17
CA ASN A 271 -8.54 -6.35 -2.91
C ASN A 271 -7.57 -6.78 -1.79
N GLY A 272 -6.45 -7.41 -2.13
CA GLY A 272 -5.51 -7.98 -1.17
C GLY A 272 -4.35 -7.10 -0.68
N ILE A 273 -4.44 -5.76 -0.84
CA ILE A 273 -3.32 -4.86 -0.47
C ILE A 273 -3.07 -4.89 1.05
N ALA A 274 -4.13 -4.91 1.85
CA ALA A 274 -4.04 -4.96 3.32
C ALA A 274 -3.31 -6.23 3.78
N GLU A 275 -3.71 -7.40 3.28
CA GLU A 275 -3.13 -8.69 3.66
C GLU A 275 -1.66 -8.80 3.24
N LEU A 276 -1.30 -8.29 2.05
CA LEU A 276 0.09 -8.23 1.62
C LEU A 276 0.94 -7.32 2.53
N LEU A 277 0.39 -6.19 2.97
CA LEU A 277 1.04 -5.30 3.94
C LEU A 277 1.20 -5.94 5.31
N GLU A 278 0.26 -6.76 5.80
CA GLU A 278 0.44 -7.49 7.07
C GLU A 278 1.64 -8.44 7.02
N ILE A 279 1.78 -9.18 5.92
CA ILE A 279 2.92 -10.07 5.71
C ILE A 279 4.21 -9.24 5.71
N LEU A 280 4.21 -8.13 4.97
CA LEU A 280 5.37 -7.25 4.88
C LEU A 280 5.71 -6.61 6.22
N GLY A 281 4.74 -6.23 7.06
CA GLY A 281 4.96 -5.73 8.41
C GLY A 281 5.74 -6.74 9.26
N SER A 282 5.35 -8.02 9.22
CA SER A 282 6.09 -9.09 9.89
C SER A 282 7.51 -9.26 9.33
N ILE A 283 7.66 -9.18 8.00
CA ILE A 283 8.96 -9.26 7.31
C ILE A 283 9.88 -8.10 7.71
N ILE A 284 9.37 -6.87 7.76
CA ILE A 284 10.11 -5.65 8.12
C ILE A 284 10.59 -5.75 9.56
N ASN A 285 9.75 -6.24 10.47
CA ASN A 285 10.17 -6.49 11.85
C ASN A 285 11.31 -7.52 11.93
N GLY A 286 11.38 -8.47 10.98
CA GLY A 286 12.47 -9.44 10.85
C GLY A 286 13.75 -8.93 10.19
N PHE A 287 13.84 -7.67 9.73
CA PHE A 287 15.03 -7.18 9.06
C PHE A 287 16.24 -7.09 10.00
N ALA A 288 17.39 -7.52 9.47
CA ALA A 288 18.68 -7.39 10.14
C ALA A 288 19.19 -5.93 10.05
N LEU A 289 19.85 -5.48 11.11
CA LEU A 289 20.53 -4.19 11.15
C LEU A 289 22.03 -4.36 10.83
N PRO A 290 22.63 -3.45 10.05
CA PRO A 290 22.02 -2.27 9.42
C PRO A 290 21.08 -2.65 8.26
N LEU A 291 20.04 -1.83 8.05
CA LEU A 291 19.09 -2.04 6.95
C LEU A 291 19.81 -2.00 5.59
N LYS A 292 19.56 -3.01 4.76
CA LYS A 292 20.05 -3.05 3.38
C LYS A 292 19.40 -1.95 2.55
N GLU A 293 20.13 -1.50 1.53
CA GLU A 293 19.68 -0.45 0.62
C GLU A 293 18.39 -0.83 -0.13
N GLU A 294 18.23 -2.11 -0.50
CA GLU A 294 16.99 -2.60 -1.12
C GLU A 294 15.74 -2.33 -0.25
N HIS A 295 15.87 -2.38 1.08
CA HIS A 295 14.75 -2.14 1.99
C HIS A 295 14.43 -0.64 2.11
N LYS A 296 15.45 0.21 2.08
CA LYS A 296 15.27 1.67 2.06
C LYS A 296 14.62 2.14 0.76
N LEU A 297 15.06 1.57 -0.37
CA LEU A 297 14.41 1.82 -1.66
C LEU A 297 12.96 1.33 -1.68
N PHE A 298 12.66 0.19 -1.06
CA PHE A 298 11.29 -0.29 -0.91
C PHE A 298 10.39 0.69 -0.11
N LEU A 299 10.89 1.22 1.01
CA LEU A 299 10.19 2.26 1.77
C LEU A 299 9.89 3.49 0.90
N VAL A 300 10.91 4.05 0.25
CA VAL A 300 10.80 5.32 -0.48
C VAL A 300 10.02 5.20 -1.79
N ARG A 301 10.19 4.10 -2.53
CA ARG A 301 9.61 3.92 -3.86
C ARG A 301 8.27 3.20 -3.86
N THR A 302 7.92 2.49 -2.79
CA THR A 302 6.72 1.65 -2.76
C THR A 302 5.82 2.00 -1.56
N LEU A 303 6.31 1.90 -0.32
CA LEU A 303 5.44 2.16 0.85
C LEU A 303 4.97 3.61 0.95
N ILE A 304 5.86 4.58 0.78
CA ILE A 304 5.46 6.00 0.82
C ILE A 304 4.47 6.32 -0.32
N PRO A 305 4.69 5.92 -1.60
CA PRO A 305 3.71 6.15 -2.66
C PRO A 305 2.37 5.41 -2.51
N LEU A 306 2.25 4.34 -1.70
CA LEU A 306 0.96 3.70 -1.42
C LEU A 306 -0.05 4.66 -0.78
N HIS A 307 0.41 5.73 -0.14
CA HIS A 307 -0.44 6.79 0.39
C HIS A 307 -1.16 7.59 -0.70
N LYS A 308 -0.76 7.47 -1.98
CA LYS A 308 -1.38 8.19 -3.10
C LYS A 308 -2.79 7.66 -3.40
N ALA A 309 -3.03 6.35 -3.28
CA ALA A 309 -4.28 5.76 -3.75
C ALA A 309 -5.51 6.27 -2.98
N ARG A 310 -6.67 6.27 -3.64
CA ARG A 310 -7.91 6.83 -3.07
C ARG A 310 -8.51 5.94 -1.98
N CYS A 311 -8.47 4.63 -2.18
CA CYS A 311 -9.00 3.60 -1.28
C CYS A 311 -8.06 3.27 -0.10
N ILE A 312 -7.28 4.24 0.38
CA ILE A 312 -6.31 4.02 1.45
C ILE A 312 -6.96 3.54 2.76
N SER A 313 -8.22 3.90 3.03
CA SER A 313 -8.94 3.47 4.24
C SER A 313 -8.94 1.96 4.43
N MET A 314 -8.98 1.19 3.34
CA MET A 314 -9.00 -0.29 3.35
C MET A 314 -7.73 -0.93 3.91
N TYR A 315 -6.58 -0.25 3.81
CA TYR A 315 -5.27 -0.81 4.17
C TYR A 315 -4.40 0.14 5.00
N HIS A 316 -4.93 1.31 5.39
CA HIS A 316 -4.19 2.36 6.09
C HIS A 316 -3.54 1.85 7.38
N ARG A 317 -4.28 1.07 8.17
CA ARG A 317 -3.77 0.53 9.45
C ARG A 317 -2.53 -0.33 9.24
N GLN A 318 -2.56 -1.21 8.24
CA GLN A 318 -1.46 -2.09 7.89
C GLN A 318 -0.27 -1.31 7.33
N LEU A 319 -0.55 -0.25 6.56
CA LEU A 319 0.48 0.63 6.02
C LEU A 319 1.18 1.45 7.12
N SER A 320 0.42 2.11 8.00
CA SER A 320 0.95 2.85 9.16
C SER A 320 1.84 1.93 10.01
N TYR A 321 1.38 0.70 10.28
CA TYR A 321 2.21 -0.29 10.99
C TYR A 321 3.55 -0.53 10.27
N CYS A 322 3.56 -0.75 8.96
CA CYS A 322 4.79 -0.93 8.19
C CYS A 322 5.72 0.30 8.26
N ILE A 323 5.17 1.51 8.17
CA ILE A 323 5.91 2.77 8.24
C ILE A 323 6.55 2.95 9.62
N THR A 324 5.77 2.77 10.69
CA THR A 324 6.25 2.85 12.07
C THR A 324 7.33 1.81 12.35
N GLN A 325 7.19 0.57 11.86
CA GLN A 325 8.24 -0.44 12.00
C GLN A 325 9.56 -0.01 11.32
N PHE A 326 9.52 0.72 10.20
CA PHE A 326 10.74 1.24 9.57
C PHE A 326 11.42 2.31 10.43
N VAL A 327 10.64 3.20 11.06
CA VAL A 327 11.15 4.22 12.00
C VAL A 327 11.84 3.56 13.20
N GLU A 328 11.22 2.54 13.78
CA GLU A 328 11.79 1.80 14.91
C GLU A 328 13.10 1.09 14.56
N LYS A 329 13.23 0.58 13.33
CA LYS A 329 14.45 -0.11 12.86
C LYS A 329 15.61 0.84 12.57
N ASP A 330 15.33 2.00 11.98
CA ASP A 330 16.34 3.01 11.68
C ASP A 330 15.73 4.42 11.77
N ALA A 331 15.93 5.07 12.92
CA ALA A 331 15.38 6.39 13.21
C ALA A 331 15.84 7.48 12.21
N LYS A 332 16.94 7.28 11.49
CA LYS A 332 17.38 8.24 10.45
C LYS A 332 16.42 8.35 9.28
N LEU A 333 15.54 7.35 9.10
CA LEU A 333 14.54 7.35 8.04
C LEU A 333 13.34 8.25 8.37
N THR A 334 13.17 8.70 9.61
CA THR A 334 12.05 9.53 10.06
C THR A 334 11.85 10.78 9.18
N ASP A 335 12.90 11.57 8.94
CA ASP A 335 12.78 12.78 8.13
C ASP A 335 12.33 12.47 6.69
N THR A 336 12.80 11.37 6.12
CA THR A 336 12.39 10.92 4.77
C THR A 336 10.92 10.50 4.75
N ILE A 337 10.47 9.76 5.77
CA ILE A 337 9.08 9.30 5.90
C ILE A 337 8.16 10.49 6.06
N ILE A 338 8.43 11.40 6.99
CA ILE A 338 7.61 12.58 7.27
C ILE A 338 7.50 13.47 6.03
N ARG A 339 8.62 13.74 5.34
CA ARG A 339 8.58 14.49 4.08
C ARG A 339 7.77 13.77 3.01
N GLY A 340 7.82 12.44 2.98
CA GLY A 340 7.01 11.60 2.11
C GLY A 340 5.51 11.74 2.38
N ILE A 341 5.09 11.63 3.64
CA ILE A 341 3.69 11.80 4.08
C ILE A 341 3.21 13.21 3.73
N ILE A 342 3.97 14.25 4.07
CA ILE A 342 3.64 15.64 3.77
C ILE A 342 3.56 15.89 2.25
N LYS A 343 4.43 15.26 1.45
CA LYS A 343 4.40 15.38 -0.01
C LYS A 343 3.10 14.85 -0.62
N TYR A 344 2.54 13.78 -0.05
CA TYR A 344 1.29 13.17 -0.51
C TYR A 344 0.07 13.60 0.31
N TRP A 345 0.19 14.68 1.10
CA TRP A 345 -0.88 15.15 1.97
C TRP A 345 -2.18 15.41 1.18
N PRO A 346 -3.31 14.82 1.58
CA PRO A 346 -4.58 15.00 0.88
C PRO A 346 -5.11 16.42 1.07
N VAL A 347 -5.52 17.07 -0.02
CA VAL A 347 -6.11 18.42 0.01
C VAL A 347 -7.59 18.45 -0.39
N THR A 348 -8.11 17.36 -0.95
CA THR A 348 -9.51 17.24 -1.45
C THR A 348 -10.32 16.15 -0.77
N ASN A 349 -9.74 15.38 0.16
CA ASN A 349 -10.40 14.25 0.81
C ASN A 349 -10.15 14.32 2.32
N SER A 350 -11.14 14.83 3.07
CA SER A 350 -11.04 15.05 4.51
C SER A 350 -10.94 13.76 5.33
N PRO A 351 -11.68 12.67 5.05
CA PRO A 351 -11.46 11.37 5.71
C PRO A 351 -10.01 10.88 5.58
N LYS A 352 -9.43 11.00 4.38
CA LYS A 352 -8.02 10.66 4.14
C LYS A 352 -7.06 11.57 4.90
N GLU A 353 -7.39 12.85 5.07
CA GLU A 353 -6.61 13.78 5.87
C GLU A 353 -6.57 13.40 7.35
N VAL A 354 -7.71 12.93 7.90
CA VAL A 354 -7.79 12.39 9.27
C VAL A 354 -6.92 11.14 9.43
N LEU A 355 -6.89 10.25 8.43
CA LEU A 355 -6.01 9.08 8.42
C LEU A 355 -4.53 9.51 8.46
N PHE A 356 -4.12 10.46 7.62
CA PHE A 356 -2.75 10.99 7.60
C PHE A 356 -2.34 11.65 8.91
N LEU A 357 -3.24 12.39 9.56
CA LEU A 357 -2.98 12.95 10.90
C LEU A 357 -2.78 11.85 11.93
N THR A 358 -3.49 10.74 11.79
CA THR A 358 -3.36 9.58 12.67
C THR A 358 -2.02 8.87 12.48
N GLU A 359 -1.64 8.59 11.25
CA GLU A 359 -0.32 8.01 10.96
C GLU A 359 0.83 8.96 11.34
N LEU A 360 0.67 10.26 11.12
CA LEU A 360 1.65 11.25 11.55
C LEU A 360 1.86 11.20 13.07
N GLU A 361 0.79 11.05 13.85
CA GLU A 361 0.90 10.86 15.30
C GLU A 361 1.69 9.59 15.65
N ASP A 362 1.35 8.45 15.05
CA ASP A 362 2.06 7.16 15.27
C ASP A 362 3.57 7.28 14.94
N VAL A 363 3.91 7.97 13.84
CA VAL A 363 5.29 8.21 13.41
C VAL A 363 6.02 9.14 14.37
N LEU A 364 5.38 10.23 14.80
CA LEU A 364 5.94 11.15 15.79
C LEU A 364 6.14 10.46 17.13
N GLU A 365 5.21 9.62 17.54
CA GLU A 365 5.34 8.79 18.73
C GLU A 365 6.58 7.91 18.60
N ALA A 366 6.80 7.18 17.50
CA ALA A 366 7.99 6.34 17.35
C ALA A 366 9.34 7.11 17.21
N THR A 367 9.29 8.42 16.96
CA THR A 367 10.48 9.23 16.63
C THR A 367 11.39 9.49 17.84
N GLN A 368 12.70 9.62 17.59
CA GLN A 368 13.70 10.03 18.57
C GLN A 368 13.84 11.56 18.61
N PRO A 369 14.11 12.19 19.79
CA PRO A 369 14.21 13.65 19.91
C PRO A 369 15.19 14.33 18.94
N SER A 370 16.33 13.69 18.65
CA SER A 370 17.34 14.22 17.72
C SER A 370 16.88 14.26 16.27
N GLU A 371 16.03 13.32 15.86
CA GLU A 371 15.48 13.28 14.50
C GLU A 371 14.24 14.16 14.39
N PHE A 372 13.46 14.27 15.47
CA PHE A 372 12.33 15.20 15.56
C PHE A 372 12.75 16.64 15.23
N GLN A 373 13.87 17.11 15.76
CA GLN A 373 14.42 18.45 15.49
C GLN A 373 14.59 18.79 14.00
N LYS A 374 14.83 17.79 13.14
CA LYS A 374 15.02 17.99 11.70
C LYS A 374 13.70 18.18 10.95
N CYS A 375 12.61 17.66 11.51
CA CYS A 375 11.29 17.66 10.88
C CYS A 375 10.25 18.55 11.57
N ILE A 376 10.57 19.22 12.69
CA ILE A 376 9.64 20.09 13.42
C ILE A 376 8.95 21.10 12.49
N VAL A 377 9.73 21.89 11.76
CA VAL A 377 9.19 22.97 10.92
C VAL A 377 8.19 22.44 9.88
N PRO A 378 8.53 21.47 9.01
CA PRO A 378 7.57 20.98 8.02
C PRO A 378 6.34 20.33 8.66
N VAL A 379 6.48 19.59 9.76
CA VAL A 379 5.36 18.97 10.48
C VAL A 379 4.39 20.01 11.00
N PHE A 380 4.88 20.97 11.80
CA PHE A 380 4.00 21.93 12.46
C PHE A 380 3.47 23.00 11.50
N CYS A 381 4.15 23.28 10.39
CA CYS A 381 3.54 24.05 9.31
C CYS A 381 2.32 23.33 8.71
N GLN A 382 2.37 22.00 8.57
CA GLN A 382 1.23 21.23 8.06
C GLN A 382 0.12 21.09 9.12
N VAL A 383 0.46 20.83 10.39
CA VAL A 383 -0.52 20.81 11.49
C VAL A 383 -1.23 22.17 11.64
N ALA A 384 -0.51 23.28 11.54
CA ALA A 384 -1.09 24.63 11.59
C ALA A 384 -2.07 24.91 10.44
N ARG A 385 -1.88 24.28 9.27
CA ARG A 385 -2.88 24.33 8.18
C ARG A 385 -4.12 23.52 8.54
N CYS A 386 -3.95 22.34 9.13
CA CYS A 386 -5.05 21.48 9.56
C CYS A 386 -5.93 22.15 10.64
N PHE A 387 -5.33 22.92 11.56
CA PHE A 387 -6.08 23.72 12.54
C PHE A 387 -7.07 24.69 11.88
N ASN A 388 -6.66 25.33 10.78
CA ASN A 388 -7.48 26.28 10.05
C ASN A 388 -8.37 25.61 8.98
N SER A 389 -8.46 24.27 8.97
CA SER A 389 -9.36 23.57 8.08
C SER A 389 -10.80 23.91 8.45
N SER A 390 -11.64 24.20 7.45
CA SER A 390 -13.07 24.39 7.67
C SER A 390 -13.79 23.08 8.02
N HIS A 391 -13.14 21.94 7.79
CA HIS A 391 -13.69 20.62 8.11
C HIS A 391 -13.40 20.26 9.57
N PHE A 392 -14.43 20.23 10.41
CA PHE A 392 -14.25 20.12 11.86
C PHE A 392 -13.47 18.86 12.29
N GLN A 393 -13.70 17.69 11.67
CA GLN A 393 -12.99 16.45 12.04
C GLN A 393 -11.48 16.55 11.80
N VAL A 394 -11.05 17.31 10.79
CA VAL A 394 -9.62 17.50 10.50
C VAL A 394 -8.99 18.42 11.54
N ALA A 395 -9.64 19.55 11.83
CA ALA A 395 -9.16 20.51 12.82
C ALA A 395 -9.12 19.88 14.23
N GLU A 396 -10.18 19.18 14.63
CA GLU A 396 -10.28 18.45 15.90
C GLU A 396 -9.18 17.37 16.00
N ARG A 397 -9.03 16.51 14.98
CA ARG A 397 -8.01 15.46 15.00
C ARG A 397 -6.58 16.02 15.11
N ALA A 398 -6.32 17.15 14.46
CA ALA A 398 -5.03 17.84 14.55
C ALA A 398 -4.78 18.42 15.95
N LEU A 399 -5.80 19.03 16.58
CA LEU A 399 -5.71 19.59 17.92
C LEU A 399 -5.50 18.49 18.98
N PHE A 400 -6.03 17.29 18.76
CA PHE A 400 -5.82 16.14 19.65
C PHE A 400 -4.40 15.59 19.67
N LEU A 401 -3.48 16.03 18.81
CA LEU A 401 -2.05 15.67 18.90
C LEU A 401 -1.44 15.98 20.28
N TRP A 402 -1.96 16.98 20.99
CA TRP A 402 -1.51 17.35 22.34
C TRP A 402 -1.98 16.41 23.45
N ASN A 403 -2.91 15.49 23.17
CA ASN A 403 -3.37 14.52 24.16
C ASN A 403 -2.43 13.31 24.26
N ASN A 404 -1.51 13.13 23.32
CA ASN A 404 -0.52 12.07 23.36
C ASN A 404 0.69 12.53 24.18
N ASP A 405 0.89 11.95 25.36
CA ASP A 405 1.95 12.32 26.31
C ASP A 405 3.34 12.33 25.67
N ARG A 406 3.66 11.37 24.79
CA ARG A 406 4.99 11.30 24.18
C ARG A 406 5.20 12.40 23.15
N VAL A 407 4.19 12.67 22.33
CA VAL A 407 4.22 13.77 21.34
C VAL A 407 4.24 15.12 22.06
N GLU A 408 3.43 15.28 23.10
CA GLU A 408 3.38 16.49 23.93
C GLU A 408 4.74 16.78 24.58
N ASN A 409 5.42 15.76 25.12
CA ASN A 409 6.77 15.92 25.66
C ASN A 409 7.80 16.38 24.61
N LEU A 410 7.72 15.88 23.36
CA LEU A 410 8.57 16.34 22.26
C LEU A 410 8.27 17.80 21.87
N ILE A 411 7.00 18.17 21.92
CA ILE A 411 6.52 19.53 21.65
C ILE A 411 7.05 20.49 22.73
N SER A 412 6.89 20.15 24.00
CA SER A 412 7.37 20.95 25.13
C SER A 412 8.88 21.21 25.05
N GLN A 413 9.69 20.21 24.71
CA GLN A 413 11.14 20.38 24.55
C GLN A 413 11.55 21.34 23.42
N ASN A 414 10.67 21.62 22.45
CA ASN A 414 10.95 22.46 21.28
C ASN A 414 9.90 23.57 21.10
N SER A 415 9.27 23.95 22.20
CA SER A 415 8.10 24.83 22.27
C SER A 415 8.31 26.16 21.57
N LYS A 416 9.46 26.83 21.77
CA LYS A 416 9.77 28.13 21.16
C LYS A 416 9.62 28.12 19.63
N THR A 417 10.09 27.06 18.98
CA THR A 417 9.98 26.94 17.52
C THR A 417 8.55 26.59 17.12
N ILE A 418 7.91 25.66 17.83
CA ILE A 418 6.57 25.17 17.50
C ILE A 418 5.51 26.25 17.71
N LEU A 419 5.53 26.94 18.87
CA LEU A 419 4.65 28.05 19.21
C LEU A 419 4.70 29.15 18.15
N SER A 420 5.89 29.54 17.70
CA SER A 420 6.02 30.57 16.66
C SER A 420 5.31 30.22 15.34
N ILE A 421 5.11 28.92 15.05
CA ILE A 421 4.45 28.43 13.85
C ILE A 421 2.94 28.29 14.06
N ILE A 422 2.52 27.72 15.20
CA ILE A 422 1.10 27.37 15.43
C ILE A 422 0.28 28.53 16.00
N LEU A 423 0.91 29.48 16.68
CA LEU A 423 0.21 30.56 17.38
C LEU A 423 -0.66 31.42 16.44
N PRO A 424 -0.19 31.84 15.25
CA PRO A 424 -1.05 32.53 14.28
C PRO A 424 -2.25 31.69 13.82
N ALA A 425 -2.08 30.37 13.75
CA ALA A 425 -3.15 29.46 13.38
C ALA A 425 -4.17 29.29 14.49
N LEU A 426 -3.73 29.16 15.75
CA LEU A 426 -4.60 29.08 16.92
C LEU A 426 -5.43 30.35 17.09
N ASP A 427 -4.80 31.53 17.00
CA ASP A 427 -5.50 32.83 17.15
C ASP A 427 -6.59 33.01 16.08
N LYS A 428 -6.30 32.66 14.82
CA LYS A 428 -7.28 32.68 13.75
C LYS A 428 -8.44 31.71 14.00
N ASN A 429 -8.13 30.52 14.52
CA ASN A 429 -9.13 29.48 14.76
C ASN A 429 -10.06 29.86 15.93
N ILE A 430 -9.50 30.36 17.04
CA ILE A 430 -10.25 30.81 18.22
C ILE A 430 -11.26 31.90 17.86
N ASN A 431 -10.84 32.87 17.04
CA ASN A 431 -11.66 34.03 16.71
C ASN A 431 -12.56 33.85 15.47
N GLY A 432 -12.39 32.77 14.70
CA GLY A 432 -12.95 32.68 13.35
C GLY A 432 -13.49 31.32 12.91
N HIS A 433 -13.30 30.24 13.69
CA HIS A 433 -13.84 28.94 13.31
C HIS A 433 -15.35 28.88 13.55
N TRP A 434 -16.12 28.24 12.67
CA TRP A 434 -17.57 28.18 12.80
C TRP A 434 -18.06 27.20 13.88
N ASN A 435 -17.27 26.15 14.18
CA ASN A 435 -17.59 25.13 15.18
C ASN A 435 -17.03 25.51 16.57
N PRO A 436 -17.88 25.69 17.61
CA PRO A 436 -17.45 26.04 18.97
C PRO A 436 -16.55 25.01 19.66
N ALA A 437 -16.70 23.71 19.36
CA ALA A 437 -15.86 22.67 19.95
C ALA A 437 -14.39 22.83 19.52
N VAL A 438 -14.17 23.13 18.23
CA VAL A 438 -12.84 23.40 17.68
C VAL A 438 -12.23 24.68 18.26
N GLN A 439 -13.04 25.72 18.49
CA GLN A 439 -12.59 26.92 19.19
C GLN A 439 -12.15 26.59 20.62
N SER A 440 -12.95 25.80 21.36
CA SER A 440 -12.63 25.37 22.72
C SER A 440 -11.34 24.54 22.78
N LEU A 441 -11.16 23.58 21.87
CA LEU A 441 -9.92 22.80 21.76
C LEU A 441 -8.71 23.69 21.46
N SER A 442 -8.86 24.70 20.60
CA SER A 442 -7.78 25.65 20.30
C SER A 442 -7.39 26.49 21.51
N MET A 443 -8.38 26.95 22.28
CA MET A 443 -8.14 27.64 23.55
C MET A 443 -7.46 26.73 24.58
N ASN A 444 -7.83 25.45 24.63
CA ASN A 444 -7.19 24.47 25.51
C ASN A 444 -5.70 24.29 25.16
N VAL A 445 -5.36 24.14 23.87
CA VAL A 445 -3.97 24.04 23.43
C VAL A 445 -3.19 25.31 23.78
N GLN A 446 -3.76 26.50 23.56
CA GLN A 446 -3.14 27.76 23.94
C GLN A 446 -2.90 27.83 25.46
N LYS A 447 -3.89 27.42 26.25
CA LYS A 447 -3.83 27.39 27.71
C LYS A 447 -2.73 26.45 28.20
N LEU A 448 -2.60 25.26 27.62
CA LEU A 448 -1.53 24.29 27.96
C LEU A 448 -0.13 24.91 27.85
N PHE A 449 0.13 25.69 26.79
CA PHE A 449 1.41 26.39 26.66
C PHE A 449 1.57 27.53 27.67
N SER A 450 0.50 28.30 27.93
CA SER A 450 0.55 29.40 28.89
C SER A 450 0.83 28.94 30.33
N GLU A 451 0.33 27.75 30.71
CA GLU A 451 0.50 27.20 32.06
C GLU A 451 1.86 26.53 32.25
N ARG A 452 2.36 25.82 31.23
CA ARG A 452 3.64 25.09 31.32
C ARG A 452 4.85 25.99 31.09
N GLU A 453 4.77 26.91 30.15
CA GLU A 453 5.90 27.74 29.72
C GLU A 453 5.51 29.21 29.52
N PRO A 454 5.18 29.92 30.61
CA PRO A 454 4.64 31.28 30.54
C PRO A 454 5.61 32.28 29.89
N GLU A 455 6.92 32.12 30.12
CA GLU A 455 7.95 33.03 29.58
C GLU A 455 8.07 32.90 28.05
N VAL A 456 8.17 31.66 27.54
CA VAL A 456 8.28 31.38 26.10
C VAL A 456 6.98 31.78 25.39
N PHE A 457 5.84 31.51 26.03
CA PHE A 457 4.53 31.91 25.52
C PHE A 457 4.43 33.44 25.39
N ALA A 458 4.80 34.18 26.44
CA ALA A 458 4.77 35.65 26.41
C ALA A 458 5.71 36.23 25.34
N GLU A 459 6.94 35.71 25.21
CA GLU A 459 7.88 36.13 24.17
C GLU A 459 7.31 35.90 22.76
N CYS A 460 6.73 34.72 22.51
CA CYS A 460 6.14 34.37 21.22
C CYS A 460 4.89 35.20 20.91
N MET A 461 4.07 35.51 21.91
CA MET A 461 2.89 36.38 21.79
C MET A 461 3.28 37.80 21.39
N LEU A 462 4.26 38.40 22.07
CA LEU A 462 4.77 39.74 21.73
C LEU A 462 5.27 39.79 20.29
N LYS A 463 6.10 38.81 19.90
CA LYS A 463 6.61 38.72 18.53
C LYS A 463 5.49 38.55 17.49
N TYR A 464 4.45 37.79 17.82
CA TYR A 464 3.28 37.62 16.96
C TYR A 464 2.51 38.93 16.76
N GLU A 465 2.30 39.71 17.82
CA GLU A 465 1.65 41.02 17.74
C GLU A 465 2.46 42.01 16.89
N GLU A 466 3.78 42.06 17.09
CA GLU A 466 4.69 42.86 16.26
C GLU A 466 4.61 42.45 14.78
N ASP A 467 4.62 41.14 14.49
CA ASP A 467 4.51 40.61 13.13
C ASP A 467 3.14 40.91 12.49
N LYS A 468 2.06 40.94 13.28
CA LYS A 468 0.72 41.32 12.83
C LYS A 468 0.69 42.79 12.41
N ILE A 469 1.18 43.69 13.26
CA ILE A 469 1.31 45.12 12.96
C ILE A 469 2.17 45.34 11.71
N ARG A 470 3.31 44.66 11.62
CA ARG A 470 4.22 44.73 10.46
C ARG A 470 3.55 44.27 9.16
N LYS A 471 2.76 43.20 9.21
CA LYS A 471 1.99 42.70 8.05
C LYS A 471 0.91 43.68 7.62
N GLU A 472 0.18 44.29 8.56
CA GLU A 472 -0.81 45.32 8.26
C GLU A 472 -0.17 46.55 7.61
N GLN A 473 0.95 47.03 8.14
CA GLN A 473 1.71 48.12 7.52
C GLN A 473 2.20 47.77 6.10
N LEU A 474 2.67 46.55 5.89
CA LEU A 474 3.09 46.10 4.55
C LEU A 474 1.91 46.05 3.58
N LYS A 475 0.74 45.58 4.03
CA LYS A 475 -0.49 45.55 3.24
C LYS A 475 -0.93 46.97 2.84
N LEU A 476 -0.91 47.92 3.78
CA LEU A 476 -1.22 49.33 3.50
C LEU A 476 -0.23 49.95 2.49
N LYS A 477 1.07 49.63 2.60
CA LYS A 477 2.08 50.07 1.63
C LYS A 477 1.84 49.48 0.23
N GLN A 478 1.48 48.20 0.15
CA GLN A 478 1.13 47.55 -1.11
C GLN A 478 -0.13 48.17 -1.73
N GLU A 479 -1.19 48.39 -0.95
CA GLU A 479 -2.41 49.04 -1.41
C GLU A 479 -2.16 50.46 -1.90
N ALA A 480 -1.32 51.23 -1.22
CA ALA A 480 -0.92 52.57 -1.67
C ALA A 480 -0.12 52.52 -2.98
N ALA A 481 0.77 51.53 -3.15
CA ALA A 481 1.52 51.34 -4.38
C ALA A 481 0.60 50.97 -5.55
N TRP A 482 -0.36 50.06 -5.34
CA TRP A 482 -1.38 49.71 -6.33
C TRP A 482 -2.25 50.90 -6.73
N LYS A 483 -2.76 51.68 -5.76
CA LYS A 483 -3.52 52.91 -6.04
C LYS A 483 -2.70 53.92 -6.86
N ARG A 484 -1.40 54.05 -6.59
CA ARG A 484 -0.51 54.91 -7.36
C ARG A 484 -0.35 54.41 -8.80
N LEU A 485 -0.22 53.10 -9.01
CA LEU A 485 -0.17 52.50 -10.35
C LEU A 485 -1.47 52.73 -11.12
N ASP A 486 -2.62 52.59 -10.47
CA ASP A 486 -3.94 52.84 -11.08
C ASP A 486 -4.09 54.30 -11.54
N VAL A 487 -3.62 55.26 -10.73
CA VAL A 487 -3.63 56.69 -11.10
C VAL A 487 -2.72 56.95 -12.30
N ILE A 488 -1.51 56.37 -12.33
CA ILE A 488 -0.58 56.52 -13.46
C ILE A 488 -1.15 55.87 -14.73
N ALA A 489 -1.75 54.68 -14.62
CA ALA A 489 -2.39 53.99 -15.73
C ALA A 489 -3.56 54.80 -16.29
N SER A 490 -4.40 55.36 -15.41
CA SER A 490 -5.54 56.20 -15.80
C SER A 490 -5.09 57.50 -16.47
N ALA A 491 -4.02 58.13 -15.98
CA ALA A 491 -3.45 59.35 -16.57
C ALA A 491 -2.82 59.13 -17.96
N LYS A 492 -2.20 57.95 -18.19
CA LYS A 492 -1.68 57.57 -19.51
C LYS A 492 -2.78 57.15 -20.49
N ALA A 493 -3.88 56.58 -19.98
CA ALA A 493 -5.05 56.26 -20.80
C ALA A 493 -5.77 57.52 -21.31
N THR A 494 -5.78 58.60 -20.54
CA THR A 494 -6.35 59.90 -20.95
C THR A 494 -5.42 60.73 -21.83
N SER A 495 -4.11 60.47 -21.84
CA SER A 495 -3.15 61.23 -22.67
C SER A 495 -2.96 60.70 -24.10
N GLY A 496 -3.61 59.58 -24.47
CA GLY A 496 -3.61 59.06 -25.84
C GLY A 496 -2.25 58.57 -26.37
N GLU A 497 -1.23 58.43 -25.52
CA GLU A 497 0.07 57.89 -25.94
C GLU A 497 0.01 56.36 -26.01
N ALA A 498 0.01 55.84 -27.24
CA ALA A 498 0.06 54.42 -27.53
C ALA A 498 1.25 53.75 -26.84
N VAL A 499 0.98 52.63 -26.16
CA VAL A 499 2.00 51.80 -25.51
C VAL A 499 2.89 51.16 -26.57
N LEU A 500 4.03 51.78 -26.88
CA LEU A 500 5.15 51.09 -27.51
C LEU A 500 5.89 50.30 -26.43
N VAL A 501 5.60 49.00 -26.35
CA VAL A 501 6.42 48.05 -25.59
C VAL A 501 7.75 47.91 -26.33
N SER A 502 8.79 48.59 -25.86
CA SER A 502 10.16 48.32 -26.28
C SER A 502 10.59 46.93 -25.78
N PRO A 503 11.08 46.01 -26.64
CA PRO A 503 11.55 44.71 -26.20
C PRO A 503 12.75 44.88 -25.26
N SER A 504 12.67 44.25 -24.09
CA SER A 504 13.72 44.22 -23.08
C SER A 504 15.05 43.72 -23.67
N LEU A 505 16.12 44.50 -23.45
CA LEU A 505 17.51 44.13 -23.71
C LEU A 505 17.87 42.80 -23.00
N PRO A 506 18.74 41.97 -23.62
CA PRO A 506 19.13 40.69 -23.04
C PRO A 506 19.97 40.89 -21.76
N ARG A 507 19.60 40.17 -20.70
CA ARG A 507 20.38 40.05 -19.46
C ARG A 507 21.77 39.51 -19.77
N GLN A 508 22.81 40.25 -19.41
CA GLN A 508 24.16 39.69 -19.32
C GLN A 508 24.27 38.73 -18.11
N PRO A 509 25.08 37.66 -18.22
CA PRO A 509 25.29 36.71 -17.13
C PRO A 509 26.26 37.28 -16.11
N SER A 510 25.85 37.35 -14.84
CA SER A 510 26.74 37.63 -13.71
C SER A 510 27.49 36.36 -13.31
N VAL A 511 28.82 36.49 -13.26
CA VAL A 511 29.79 35.58 -12.61
C VAL A 511 29.53 35.47 -11.12
#